data_AF-A0A381YRQ2-F1
#
_entry.id   AF-A0A381YRQ2-F1
#
_cell.length_a   1.000
_cell.length_b   1.000
_cell.length_c   1.000
_cell.angle_alpha   90.00
_cell.angle_beta   90.00
_cell.angle_gamma   90.00
#
_symmetry.space_group_name_H-M   'P 1'
#
loop_
_entity.id
_entity.type
_entity.pdbx_description
1 polymer ?
#
loop_
_entity_poly.entity_id
_entity_poly.type
_entity_poly.pdbx_seq_one_letter_code
_entity_poly.pdbx_strand_id
1 'polypeptide(L)'
;MCGTNDWREDEANAELNCFLCGNTIDDDSKKTQAGGGFDEDSRAVPVESGMVVWNVDNNPLPDDIQMWMLLANQKSDTKSEWKKIRRQASNLKKGLGTDTPGWNHNSSSKWWADARSTLFFQIEVYKSASGEASMEDISEELGKIADGDWKAELSHHVIRGSVVPERSLLSQDLDRMTTPSRERIGIEFFIAMTEGERGFWFLSDYASLIALNPGLIDRLLREHHPFSNVIIDRVKNIHSSRGITAAAVNGFAKKCARRLGIDPNGIDEGSGLPLEGVEERIWGLLGLGPVDSKTAESPHYWVPYQGPLEESPLNEEKKARRGGLRPVGVPIVMAHIPLAYVVAQRFFDSWRVDATWRNRAKKILDWIEEDLRWCPGEVSELDRWWEGIIAQERGDASGSVTRLR
;
A
#
# COMPACT_ATOMS: atom_id res chain seq x y z
N MET A 1 -25.06 39.65 -29.32
CA MET A 1 -24.59 38.64 -28.35
C MET A 1 -24.77 37.29 -29.00
N CYS A 2 -23.68 36.55 -29.18
CA CYS A 2 -23.67 35.27 -29.85
C CYS A 2 -23.75 34.18 -28.75
N GLY A 3 -24.65 33.20 -28.87
CA GLY A 3 -24.95 32.18 -27.86
C GLY A 3 -23.90 31.06 -27.85
N THR A 4 -23.85 30.26 -26.78
CA THR A 4 -22.81 29.22 -26.55
C THR A 4 -22.77 28.12 -27.61
N ASN A 5 -23.82 27.97 -28.42
CA ASN A 5 -23.89 26.97 -29.49
C ASN A 5 -23.50 27.54 -30.85
N ASP A 6 -23.15 28.83 -30.92
CA ASP A 6 -22.84 29.53 -32.17
C ASP A 6 -21.36 29.49 -32.54
N TRP A 7 -20.56 28.76 -31.75
CA TRP A 7 -19.10 28.65 -31.87
C TRP A 7 -18.72 27.31 -32.50
N ARG A 8 -17.89 27.35 -33.55
CA ARG A 8 -17.25 26.15 -34.11
C ARG A 8 -15.76 26.23 -33.85
N GLU A 9 -15.19 25.12 -33.37
CA GLU A 9 -13.75 24.91 -33.29
C GLU A 9 -13.19 24.83 -34.71
N ASP A 10 -12.20 25.68 -35.00
CA ASP A 10 -11.45 25.60 -36.25
C ASP A 10 -10.31 24.60 -36.03
N GLU A 11 -10.40 23.40 -36.63
CA GLU A 11 -9.45 22.29 -36.38
C GLU A 11 -7.99 22.63 -36.75
N ALA A 12 -7.74 23.76 -37.42
CA ALA A 12 -6.41 24.19 -37.81
C ALA A 12 -5.77 25.24 -36.89
N ASN A 13 -6.52 26.01 -36.07
CA ASN A 13 -5.98 27.09 -35.24
C ASN A 13 -6.69 27.21 -33.87
N ALA A 14 -5.96 27.54 -32.81
CA ALA A 14 -6.43 27.58 -31.40
C ALA A 14 -7.34 28.79 -31.08
N GLU A 15 -8.34 29.04 -31.92
CA GLU A 15 -9.27 30.16 -31.83
C GLU A 15 -10.71 29.64 -32.09
N LEU A 16 -11.68 30.13 -31.30
CA LEU A 16 -13.10 29.84 -31.49
C LEU A 16 -13.72 30.90 -32.40
N ASN A 17 -14.34 30.46 -33.50
CA ASN A 17 -15.01 31.34 -34.46
C ASN A 17 -16.52 31.26 -34.29
N CYS A 18 -17.17 32.41 -34.08
CA CYS A 18 -18.63 32.47 -34.08
C CYS A 18 -19.17 32.61 -35.50
N PHE A 19 -19.93 31.63 -35.98
CA PHE A 19 -20.40 31.62 -37.38
C PHE A 19 -21.48 32.68 -37.67
N LEU A 20 -22.17 33.20 -36.64
CA LEU A 20 -23.22 34.21 -36.81
C LEU A 20 -22.67 35.63 -36.92
N CYS A 21 -21.57 35.92 -36.23
CA CYS A 21 -21.06 37.29 -36.10
C CYS A 21 -19.63 37.45 -36.63
N GLY A 22 -18.95 36.37 -37.02
CA GLY A 22 -17.60 36.40 -37.59
C GLY A 22 -16.51 36.80 -36.59
N ASN A 23 -16.85 36.88 -35.30
CA ASN A 23 -15.92 37.24 -34.24
C ASN A 23 -15.11 36.02 -33.81
N THR A 24 -13.81 36.23 -33.65
CA THR A 24 -12.83 35.22 -33.25
C THR A 24 -12.34 35.52 -31.84
N ILE A 25 -12.33 34.52 -30.96
CA ILE A 25 -11.76 34.63 -29.60
C ILE A 25 -10.72 33.54 -29.38
N ASP A 26 -9.64 33.86 -28.69
CA ASP A 26 -8.61 32.87 -28.31
C ASP A 26 -9.23 31.77 -27.45
N ASP A 27 -8.99 30.51 -27.81
CA ASP A 27 -9.43 29.36 -27.03
C ASP A 27 -8.41 29.05 -25.92
N ASP A 28 -8.69 29.54 -24.71
CA ASP A 28 -7.82 29.35 -23.53
C ASP A 28 -7.87 27.91 -22.95
N SER A 29 -8.52 26.95 -23.62
CA SER A 29 -8.55 25.53 -23.21
C SER A 29 -7.20 24.79 -23.39
N LYS A 30 -6.16 25.45 -23.95
CA LYS A 30 -4.79 24.92 -24.03
C LYS A 30 -3.75 25.73 -23.24
N LYS A 31 -4.00 26.06 -21.97
CA LYS A 31 -2.93 26.44 -21.03
C LYS A 31 -3.14 25.88 -19.63
N THR A 32 -2.86 24.59 -19.45
CA THR A 32 -2.11 24.01 -18.32
C THR A 32 -2.04 22.49 -18.46
N GLN A 33 -1.20 22.03 -19.39
CA GLN A 33 -0.51 20.75 -19.18
C GLN A 33 0.50 20.98 -18.05
N ALA A 34 0.22 20.43 -16.88
CA ALA A 34 1.28 19.93 -16.01
C ALA A 34 1.09 18.40 -16.01
N GLY A 35 2.03 17.70 -16.63
CA GLY A 35 2.11 16.24 -16.54
C GLY A 35 2.14 15.87 -15.06
N GLY A 36 1.14 15.11 -14.63
CA GLY A 36 1.02 14.59 -13.27
C GLY A 36 2.02 13.48 -13.04
N GLY A 37 3.30 13.83 -12.98
CA GLY A 37 4.25 13.07 -12.19
C GLY A 37 3.75 13.07 -10.75
N PHE A 38 3.76 11.90 -10.12
CA PHE A 38 3.41 11.71 -8.72
C PHE A 38 4.48 12.35 -7.83
N ASP A 39 4.52 13.68 -7.82
CA ASP A 39 5.35 14.52 -6.98
C ASP A 39 4.59 15.85 -6.81
N GLU A 40 3.68 15.93 -5.84
CA GLU A 40 3.34 17.21 -5.21
C GLU A 40 2.52 17.01 -3.91
N ASP A 41 3.04 17.60 -2.83
CA ASP A 41 2.31 18.01 -1.63
C ASP A 41 1.64 16.90 -0.79
N SER A 42 2.46 16.06 -0.15
CA SER A 42 2.12 15.33 1.07
C SER A 42 1.86 16.30 2.24
N ARG A 43 0.68 16.93 2.26
CA ARG A 43 0.20 17.67 3.43
C ARG A 43 -0.07 16.67 4.55
N ALA A 44 0.70 16.80 5.62
CA ALA A 44 0.51 16.05 6.85
C ALA A 44 -0.92 16.23 7.37
N VAL A 45 -1.50 15.14 7.86
CA VAL A 45 -2.61 15.20 8.79
C VAL A 45 -2.13 16.04 9.99
N PRO A 46 -2.85 17.09 10.44
CA PRO A 46 -2.47 17.81 11.65
C PRO A 46 -2.35 16.81 12.81
N VAL A 47 -1.15 16.69 13.36
CA VAL A 47 -0.89 15.85 14.53
C VAL A 47 -1.74 16.41 15.67
N GLU A 48 -2.61 15.58 16.24
CA GLU A 48 -3.26 15.92 17.51
C GLU A 48 -2.14 16.06 18.54
N SER A 49 -2.01 17.26 19.11
CA SER A 49 -1.08 17.60 20.19
C SER A 49 -1.25 16.61 21.34
N GLY A 50 -0.44 15.55 21.37
CA GLY A 50 -0.54 14.48 22.36
C GLY A 50 -0.01 13.12 21.90
N MET A 51 0.26 12.92 20.62
CA MET A 51 0.82 11.65 20.14
C MET A 51 2.28 11.49 20.56
N VAL A 52 2.57 10.38 21.24
CA VAL A 52 3.87 10.03 21.83
C VAL A 52 4.94 10.06 20.74
N VAL A 53 5.78 11.10 20.75
CA VAL A 53 7.08 11.05 20.10
C VAL A 53 7.82 9.90 20.79
N TRP A 54 8.14 8.86 20.04
CA TRP A 54 8.91 7.72 20.54
C TRP A 54 10.19 8.24 21.20
N ASN A 55 10.19 8.38 22.52
CA ASN A 55 11.35 8.72 23.33
C ASN A 55 12.16 7.43 23.49
N VAL A 56 12.80 7.04 22.41
CA VAL A 56 13.93 6.12 22.45
C VAL A 56 15.16 7.02 22.57
N ASP A 57 16.09 6.69 23.47
CA ASP A 57 17.39 7.36 23.52
C ASP A 57 18.12 7.10 22.19
N ASN A 58 17.94 8.02 21.25
CA ASN A 58 18.32 7.84 19.84
C ASN A 58 19.76 8.29 19.60
N ASN A 59 20.70 7.54 20.18
CA ASN A 59 22.08 7.59 19.76
C ASN A 59 22.28 6.77 18.46
N PRO A 60 23.32 7.06 17.67
CA PRO A 60 23.67 6.25 16.51
C PRO A 60 23.97 4.81 16.96
N LEU A 61 23.28 3.83 16.39
CA LEU A 61 23.59 2.42 16.55
C LEU A 61 24.54 1.94 15.45
N PRO A 62 25.34 0.88 15.67
CA PRO A 62 26.25 0.34 14.67
C PRO A 62 25.57 -0.05 13.34
N ASP A 63 24.32 -0.52 13.43
CA ASP A 63 23.56 -1.02 12.28
C ASP A 63 22.72 0.07 11.60
N ASP A 64 22.76 1.31 12.09
CA ASP A 64 22.00 2.39 11.49
C ASP A 64 22.66 2.83 10.16
N ILE A 65 21.88 2.87 9.07
CA ILE A 65 22.31 3.56 7.85
C ILE A 65 22.14 5.06 8.10
N GLN A 66 23.25 5.77 8.32
CA GLN A 66 23.20 7.20 8.62
C GLN A 66 22.72 7.99 7.41
N MET A 67 21.77 8.91 7.63
CA MET A 67 21.27 9.78 6.57
C MET A 67 21.02 11.20 7.10
N TRP A 68 20.56 12.06 6.20
CA TRP A 68 20.13 13.41 6.52
C TRP A 68 18.69 13.61 6.09
N MET A 69 17.89 14.19 6.98
CA MET A 69 16.58 14.72 6.63
C MET A 69 16.69 16.23 6.51
N LEU A 70 16.47 16.75 5.30
CA LEU A 70 16.32 18.19 5.10
C LEU A 70 15.07 18.67 5.84
N LEU A 71 15.26 19.51 6.84
CA LEU A 71 14.19 20.31 7.38
C LEU A 71 14.07 21.49 6.41
N ALA A 72 13.05 21.49 5.56
CA ALA A 72 12.60 22.81 5.16
C ALA A 72 12.30 23.57 6.44
N ASN A 73 12.66 24.83 6.48
CA ASN A 73 11.96 25.76 7.35
C ASN A 73 10.49 25.41 7.15
N GLN A 74 9.83 24.87 8.20
CA GLN A 74 8.40 25.04 8.34
C GLN A 74 8.22 26.49 7.98
N LYS A 75 7.64 26.81 6.82
CA LYS A 75 7.42 28.20 6.45
C LYS A 75 6.55 28.69 7.59
N SER A 76 7.16 29.37 8.55
CA SER A 76 6.48 30.19 9.52
C SER A 76 5.59 31.06 8.65
N ASP A 77 4.30 30.94 8.92
CA ASP A 77 3.19 31.51 8.17
C ASP A 77 3.51 32.97 7.83
N THR A 78 4.15 33.21 6.68
CA THR A 78 4.57 34.54 6.23
C THR A 78 3.94 34.78 4.87
N LYS A 79 2.71 35.29 5.00
CA LYS A 79 2.16 36.42 4.25
C LYS A 79 1.75 36.19 2.78
N SER A 80 0.47 35.84 2.66
CA SER A 80 -0.62 36.72 2.22
C SER A 80 -1.09 36.78 0.77
N GLU A 81 -0.39 36.21 -0.21
CA GLU A 81 -0.87 36.24 -1.62
C GLU A 81 -1.57 34.93 -2.01
N TRP A 82 -0.88 33.80 -1.85
CA TRP A 82 -1.41 32.48 -2.21
C TRP A 82 -2.61 32.01 -1.37
N LYS A 83 -2.70 32.47 -0.10
CA LYS A 83 -3.87 32.24 0.77
C LYS A 83 -5.07 33.05 0.29
N LYS A 84 -4.88 34.26 -0.27
CA LYS A 84 -5.95 35.06 -0.89
C LYS A 84 -6.44 34.43 -2.19
N ILE A 85 -5.53 33.97 -3.04
CA ILE A 85 -5.84 33.31 -4.31
C ILE A 85 -6.59 31.97 -4.07
N ARG A 86 -6.17 31.16 -3.09
CA ARG A 86 -6.92 29.96 -2.69
C ARG A 86 -8.27 30.26 -2.02
N ARG A 87 -8.38 31.34 -1.24
CA ARG A 87 -9.69 31.76 -0.68
C ARG A 87 -10.62 32.23 -1.79
N GLN A 88 -10.13 33.00 -2.76
CA GLN A 88 -10.93 33.45 -3.91
C GLN A 88 -11.34 32.27 -4.79
N ALA A 89 -10.42 31.34 -5.10
CA ALA A 89 -10.72 30.12 -5.85
C ALA A 89 -11.66 29.16 -5.08
N SER A 90 -11.55 29.09 -3.75
CA SER A 90 -12.45 28.31 -2.90
C SER A 90 -13.81 28.97 -2.69
N ASN A 91 -13.90 30.30 -2.72
CA ASN A 91 -15.17 31.03 -2.61
C ASN A 91 -15.95 30.95 -3.92
N LEU A 92 -15.25 31.01 -5.07
CA LEU A 92 -15.80 30.74 -6.40
C LEU A 92 -16.29 29.29 -6.55
N LYS A 93 -15.55 28.30 -6.03
CA LYS A 93 -15.97 26.88 -6.04
C LYS A 93 -17.11 26.52 -5.08
N LYS A 94 -17.49 27.39 -4.15
CA LYS A 94 -18.53 27.10 -3.13
C LYS A 94 -19.82 27.91 -3.27
N GLY A 95 -19.93 28.80 -4.26
CA GLY A 95 -21.14 29.62 -4.42
C GLY A 95 -21.50 30.45 -3.17
N LEU A 96 -20.50 30.86 -2.39
CA LEU A 96 -20.70 31.62 -1.15
C LEU A 96 -20.49 33.12 -1.41
N GLY A 97 -21.53 33.73 -1.96
CA GLY A 97 -21.81 35.16 -1.86
C GLY A 97 -22.92 35.49 -0.87
N THR A 98 -23.29 34.56 0.01
CA THR A 98 -24.34 34.74 1.02
C THR A 98 -23.90 34.16 2.35
N ASP A 99 -23.96 35.00 3.39
CA ASP A 99 -23.69 34.65 4.77
C ASP A 99 -24.46 33.38 5.17
N THR A 100 -23.73 32.28 5.34
CA THR A 100 -24.26 31.08 6.01
C THR A 100 -23.57 30.95 7.36
N PRO A 101 -24.26 31.21 8.48
CA PRO A 101 -23.70 31.04 9.81
C PRO A 101 -23.55 29.54 10.09
N GLY A 102 -22.31 29.05 10.24
CA GLY A 102 -22.08 27.67 10.71
C GLY A 102 -20.80 26.96 10.24
N TRP A 103 -20.00 27.52 9.33
CA TRP A 103 -18.77 26.88 8.88
C TRP A 103 -17.58 27.16 9.83
N ASN A 104 -17.47 26.37 10.89
CA ASN A 104 -16.25 26.27 11.69
C ASN A 104 -15.20 25.45 10.93
N HIS A 105 -14.11 26.10 10.51
CA HIS A 105 -12.93 25.47 9.93
C HIS A 105 -12.12 24.70 11.00
N ASN A 106 -12.52 23.46 11.29
CA ASN A 106 -11.65 22.46 11.91
C ASN A 106 -11.60 21.24 10.98
N SER A 107 -10.76 21.28 9.93
CA SER A 107 -10.44 20.06 9.18
C SER A 107 -9.68 19.12 10.12
N SER A 108 -10.36 18.15 10.70
CA SER A 108 -9.80 17.22 11.67
C SER A 108 -8.72 16.34 11.05
N SER A 109 -7.89 15.74 11.89
CA SER A 109 -6.88 14.75 11.49
C SER A 109 -7.50 13.64 10.61
N LYS A 110 -8.68 13.19 11.03
CA LYS A 110 -9.52 12.23 10.33
C LYS A 110 -9.85 12.63 8.89
N TRP A 111 -10.30 13.87 8.66
CA TRP A 111 -10.72 14.31 7.32
C TRP A 111 -9.60 14.21 6.28
N TRP A 112 -8.37 14.58 6.67
CA TRP A 112 -7.21 14.47 5.78
C TRP A 112 -6.82 13.02 5.50
N ALA A 113 -6.95 12.15 6.49
CA ALA A 113 -6.70 10.73 6.30
C ALA A 113 -7.73 10.11 5.33
N ASP A 114 -9.00 10.46 5.50
CA ASP A 114 -10.09 9.98 4.63
C ASP A 114 -9.89 10.47 3.19
N ALA A 115 -9.54 11.74 2.98
CA ALA A 115 -9.26 12.28 1.65
C ALA A 115 -8.08 11.57 0.97
N ARG A 116 -6.99 11.32 1.71
CA ARG A 116 -5.81 10.61 1.17
C ARG A 116 -6.10 9.14 0.86
N SER A 117 -6.90 8.47 1.69
CA SER A 117 -7.32 7.10 1.41
C SER A 117 -8.14 7.01 0.13
N THR A 118 -9.01 8.00 -0.11
CA THR A 118 -9.80 8.09 -1.33
C THR A 118 -8.91 8.26 -2.56
N LEU A 119 -7.92 9.16 -2.49
CA LEU A 119 -6.96 9.37 -3.58
C LEU A 119 -6.08 8.14 -3.83
N PHE A 120 -5.73 7.38 -2.79
CA PHE A 120 -4.95 6.15 -2.94
C PHE A 120 -5.67 5.12 -3.82
N PHE A 121 -6.98 4.95 -3.63
CA PHE A 121 -7.78 4.03 -4.44
C PHE A 121 -8.23 4.62 -5.78
N GLN A 122 -7.76 5.79 -6.15
CA GLN A 122 -7.96 6.34 -7.49
C GLN A 122 -6.72 6.09 -8.34
N ILE A 123 -6.91 5.52 -9.53
CA ILE A 123 -5.84 5.33 -10.51
C ILE A 123 -6.27 5.81 -11.89
N GLU A 124 -5.33 6.37 -12.62
CA GLU A 124 -5.53 6.76 -14.02
C GLU A 124 -5.41 5.53 -14.92
N VAL A 125 -6.47 5.26 -15.69
CA VAL A 125 -6.54 4.13 -16.62
C VAL A 125 -6.74 4.66 -18.02
N TYR A 126 -5.87 4.24 -18.94
CA TYR A 126 -5.97 4.55 -20.37
C TYR A 126 -6.84 3.51 -21.06
N LYS A 127 -7.98 3.95 -21.63
CA LYS A 127 -8.86 3.04 -22.37
C LYS A 127 -8.36 2.85 -23.79
N SER A 128 -8.02 1.61 -24.12
CA SER A 128 -7.35 1.19 -25.37
C SER A 128 -8.10 1.57 -26.66
N ALA A 129 -9.37 1.96 -26.57
CA ALA A 129 -10.21 2.32 -27.71
C ALA A 129 -10.28 3.84 -28.02
N SER A 130 -10.04 4.71 -27.03
CA SER A 130 -10.13 6.17 -27.22
C SER A 130 -8.85 6.92 -26.88
N GLY A 131 -7.88 6.27 -26.21
CA GLY A 131 -6.69 6.96 -25.69
C GLY A 131 -7.01 7.97 -24.58
N GLU A 132 -8.29 8.07 -24.18
CA GLU A 132 -8.72 8.93 -23.09
C GLU A 132 -8.34 8.30 -21.76
N ALA A 133 -7.71 9.13 -20.91
CA ALA A 133 -7.46 8.81 -19.52
C ALA A 133 -8.74 8.98 -18.71
N SER A 134 -9.10 7.97 -17.93
CA SER A 134 -10.18 8.07 -16.94
C SER A 134 -9.67 7.70 -15.56
N MET A 135 -10.17 8.39 -14.53
CA MET A 135 -9.91 8.01 -13.14
C MET A 135 -10.87 6.91 -12.73
N GLU A 136 -10.33 5.76 -12.34
CA GLU A 136 -11.09 4.61 -11.85
C GLU A 136 -10.86 4.43 -10.34
N ASP A 137 -11.93 4.11 -9.62
CA ASP A 137 -11.90 3.76 -8.21
C ASP A 137 -11.75 2.25 -8.07
N ILE A 138 -10.55 1.80 -7.70
CA ILE A 138 -10.21 0.38 -7.62
C ILE A 138 -10.47 -0.22 -6.23
N SER A 139 -11.14 0.50 -5.32
CA SER A 139 -11.50 -0.07 -4.02
C SER A 139 -12.45 -1.26 -4.14
N GLU A 140 -13.28 -1.31 -5.17
CA GLU A 140 -14.16 -2.45 -5.49
C GLU A 140 -13.39 -3.71 -5.89
N GLU A 141 -12.16 -3.57 -6.42
CA GLU A 141 -11.31 -4.72 -6.76
C GLU A 141 -10.91 -5.51 -5.52
N LEU A 142 -10.64 -4.86 -4.38
CA LEU A 142 -10.47 -5.53 -3.09
C LEU A 142 -11.78 -6.18 -2.59
N GLY A 143 -12.93 -5.68 -3.03
CA GLY A 143 -14.24 -6.32 -2.84
C GLY A 143 -14.30 -7.76 -3.37
N LYS A 144 -13.44 -8.11 -4.34
CA LYS A 144 -13.36 -9.48 -4.91
C LYS A 144 -12.81 -10.52 -3.93
N ILE A 145 -12.13 -10.09 -2.86
CA ILE A 145 -11.61 -10.97 -1.82
C ILE A 145 -12.44 -10.88 -0.53
N ALA A 146 -12.83 -9.68 -0.10
CA ALA A 146 -13.61 -9.47 1.11
C ALA A 146 -14.47 -8.20 1.02
N ASP A 147 -15.58 -8.17 1.75
CA ASP A 147 -16.38 -6.95 1.85
C ASP A 147 -15.80 -6.05 2.94
N GLY A 148 -15.64 -4.76 2.65
CA GLY A 148 -15.11 -3.81 3.62
C GLY A 148 -15.14 -2.39 3.09
N ASP A 149 -15.13 -1.42 4.01
CA ASP A 149 -14.87 -0.02 3.65
C ASP A 149 -13.36 0.21 3.57
N TRP A 150 -12.77 -0.21 2.46
CA TRP A 150 -11.31 -0.22 2.29
C TRP A 150 -10.65 1.15 2.44
N LYS A 151 -11.38 2.22 2.11
CA LYS A 151 -10.92 3.60 2.32
C LYS A 151 -10.87 3.93 3.80
N ALA A 152 -11.92 3.60 4.56
CA ALA A 152 -11.93 3.78 6.00
C ALA A 152 -10.84 2.94 6.69
N GLU A 153 -10.66 1.69 6.27
CA GLU A 153 -9.61 0.79 6.79
C GLU A 153 -8.21 1.38 6.56
N LEU A 154 -7.91 1.81 5.33
CA LEU A 154 -6.63 2.44 4.99
C LEU A 154 -6.41 3.76 5.76
N SER A 155 -7.45 4.60 5.81
CA SER A 155 -7.43 5.86 6.57
C SER A 155 -7.09 5.61 8.03
N HIS A 156 -7.78 4.66 8.67
CA HIS A 156 -7.69 4.38 10.09
C HIS A 156 -6.38 3.68 10.47
N HIS A 157 -5.97 2.65 9.72
CA HIS A 157 -4.88 1.78 10.13
C HIS A 157 -3.50 2.22 9.66
N VAL A 158 -3.43 2.99 8.57
CA VAL A 158 -2.16 3.36 7.94
C VAL A 158 -1.98 4.87 7.91
N ILE A 159 -2.96 5.63 7.43
CA ILE A 159 -2.73 7.07 7.17
C ILE A 159 -2.81 7.88 8.47
N ARG A 160 -3.80 7.59 9.30
CA ARG A 160 -3.99 8.30 10.57
C ARG A 160 -2.88 7.92 11.55
N GLY A 161 -2.14 8.92 12.03
CA GLY A 161 -1.05 8.72 12.98
C GLY A 161 0.27 8.24 12.34
N SER A 162 0.30 8.03 11.02
CA SER A 162 1.56 7.75 10.32
C SER A 162 2.45 8.98 10.31
N VAL A 163 3.59 8.85 10.95
CA VAL A 163 4.66 9.83 10.93
C VAL A 163 5.71 9.32 9.97
N VAL A 164 5.55 9.68 8.70
CA VAL A 164 6.60 9.52 7.72
C VAL A 164 7.38 10.82 7.70
N PRO A 165 8.72 10.79 7.76
CA PRO A 165 9.52 11.99 7.56
C PRO A 165 9.10 12.66 6.25
N GLU A 166 8.72 13.93 6.31
CA GLU A 166 7.98 14.63 5.24
C GLU A 166 8.69 14.69 3.87
N ARG A 167 9.94 14.22 3.75
CA ARG A 167 10.84 14.54 2.63
C ARG A 167 11.85 13.42 2.40
N SER A 168 12.34 13.37 1.16
CA SER A 168 13.43 12.50 0.73
C SER A 168 14.61 12.57 1.70
N LEU A 169 15.00 11.41 2.21
CA LEU A 169 16.24 11.27 2.97
C LEU A 169 17.40 11.45 2.00
N LEU A 170 18.51 12.02 2.49
CA LEU A 170 19.76 12.10 1.75
C LEU A 170 20.73 11.09 2.33
N SER A 171 21.31 10.25 1.49
CA SER A 171 22.40 9.36 1.90
C SER A 171 23.60 10.17 2.43
N GLN A 172 24.61 9.48 2.98
CA GLN A 172 25.87 10.13 3.35
C GLN A 172 26.55 10.81 2.13
N ASP A 173 26.37 10.24 0.94
CA ASP A 173 26.88 10.78 -0.33
C ASP A 173 26.01 11.91 -0.90
N LEU A 174 24.98 12.35 -0.16
CA LEU A 174 24.02 13.40 -0.52
C LEU A 174 23.05 13.03 -1.65
N ASP A 175 22.98 11.75 -2.01
CA ASP A 175 22.01 11.26 -2.97
C ASP A 175 20.60 11.24 -2.37
N ARG A 176 19.65 11.72 -3.16
CA ARG A 176 18.26 11.86 -2.74
C ARG A 176 17.52 10.53 -2.85
N MET A 177 17.14 9.96 -1.71
CA MET A 177 16.27 8.80 -1.63
C MET A 177 14.80 9.23 -1.64
N THR A 178 14.11 9.00 -2.76
CA THR A 178 12.67 9.28 -2.89
C THR A 178 11.89 7.97 -2.81
N THR A 179 11.15 7.80 -1.71
CA THR A 179 10.33 6.61 -1.48
C THR A 179 9.09 6.60 -2.36
N PRO A 180 8.85 5.54 -3.17
CA PRO A 180 7.59 5.32 -3.88
C PRO A 180 6.39 5.33 -2.92
N SER A 181 5.70 6.47 -2.83
CA SER A 181 4.73 6.71 -1.75
C SER A 181 3.50 5.81 -1.84
N ARG A 182 3.01 5.55 -3.06
CA ARG A 182 1.88 4.66 -3.33
C ARG A 182 2.22 3.24 -2.90
N GLU A 183 3.30 2.67 -3.41
CA GLU A 183 3.70 1.30 -3.10
C GLU A 183 4.00 1.13 -1.61
N ARG A 184 4.67 2.11 -0.98
CA ARG A 184 4.91 2.04 0.46
C ARG A 184 3.61 2.01 1.24
N ILE A 185 2.67 2.92 0.97
CA ILE A 185 1.35 2.94 1.64
C ILE A 185 0.60 1.63 1.40
N GLY A 186 0.67 1.08 0.18
CA GLY A 186 0.08 -0.21 -0.15
C GLY A 186 0.66 -1.37 0.66
N ILE A 187 1.98 -1.45 0.78
CA ILE A 187 2.64 -2.47 1.62
C ILE A 187 2.33 -2.24 3.11
N GLU A 188 2.33 -1.00 3.60
CA GLU A 188 1.92 -0.69 4.99
C GLU A 188 0.47 -1.12 5.27
N PHE A 189 -0.42 -0.98 4.29
CA PHE A 189 -1.79 -1.47 4.38
C PHE A 189 -1.87 -2.99 4.38
N PHE A 190 -1.12 -3.65 3.49
CA PHE A 190 -1.01 -5.11 3.49
C PHE A 190 -0.54 -5.66 4.84
N ILE A 191 0.46 -5.02 5.47
CA ILE A 191 0.96 -5.38 6.80
C ILE A 191 -0.14 -5.19 7.85
N ALA A 192 -0.83 -4.04 7.85
CA ALA A 192 -1.88 -3.77 8.81
C ALA A 192 -3.03 -4.78 8.74
N MET A 193 -3.44 -5.14 7.53
CA MET A 193 -4.46 -6.17 7.33
C MET A 193 -3.95 -7.56 7.73
N THR A 194 -2.68 -7.87 7.46
CA THR A 194 -2.06 -9.15 7.82
C THR A 194 -2.01 -9.33 9.33
N GLU A 195 -1.71 -8.29 10.09
CA GLU A 195 -1.78 -8.30 11.55
C GLU A 195 -3.20 -8.56 12.06
N GLY A 196 -4.19 -7.82 11.53
CA GLY A 196 -5.58 -7.91 11.98
C GLY A 196 -6.21 -9.27 11.71
N GLU A 197 -5.88 -9.89 10.58
CA GLU A 197 -6.50 -11.14 10.12
C GLU A 197 -5.63 -12.39 10.30
N ARG A 198 -4.37 -12.23 10.72
CA ARG A 198 -3.35 -13.29 10.84
C ARG A 198 -3.00 -13.96 9.51
N GLY A 199 -2.92 -13.17 8.43
CA GLY A 199 -2.67 -13.64 7.07
C GLY A 199 -3.73 -13.09 6.11
N PHE A 200 -3.47 -11.91 5.53
CA PHE A 200 -4.49 -11.15 4.81
C PHE A 200 -4.87 -11.76 3.45
N TRP A 201 -3.92 -11.79 2.53
CA TRP A 201 -4.10 -12.20 1.14
C TRP A 201 -2.75 -12.48 0.48
N PHE A 202 -2.76 -13.03 -0.74
CA PHE A 202 -1.54 -13.16 -1.55
C PHE A 202 -1.04 -11.78 -1.97
N LEU A 203 0.23 -11.47 -1.75
CA LEU A 203 0.82 -10.16 -2.00
C LEU A 203 0.79 -9.81 -3.49
N SER A 204 1.10 -10.77 -4.37
CA SER A 204 1.17 -10.56 -5.81
C SER A 204 -0.22 -10.28 -6.40
N ASP A 205 -1.23 -11.07 -6.01
CA ASP A 205 -2.63 -10.85 -6.42
C ASP A 205 -3.18 -9.55 -5.79
N TYR A 206 -2.88 -9.27 -4.52
CA TYR A 206 -3.23 -8.00 -3.87
C TYR A 206 -2.65 -6.79 -4.61
N ALA A 207 -1.35 -6.80 -4.90
CA ALA A 207 -0.67 -5.74 -5.62
C ALA A 207 -1.30 -5.52 -7.00
N SER A 208 -1.67 -6.60 -7.70
CA SER A 208 -2.39 -6.51 -8.96
C SER A 208 -3.80 -5.91 -8.80
N LEU A 209 -4.57 -6.32 -7.79
CA LEU A 209 -5.94 -5.84 -7.56
C LEU A 209 -5.99 -4.33 -7.34
N ILE A 210 -5.01 -3.77 -6.61
CA ILE A 210 -4.94 -2.33 -6.33
C ILE A 210 -3.89 -1.60 -7.18
N ALA A 211 -3.46 -2.22 -8.28
CA ALA A 211 -2.55 -1.66 -9.27
C ALA A 211 -1.31 -1.00 -8.65
N LEU A 212 -0.65 -1.72 -7.74
CA LEU A 212 0.70 -1.39 -7.27
C LEU A 212 1.73 -1.89 -8.28
N ASN A 213 2.84 -1.17 -8.43
CA ASN A 213 3.93 -1.59 -9.30
C ASN A 213 4.88 -2.57 -8.58
N PRO A 214 4.99 -3.85 -9.01
CA PRO A 214 5.89 -4.80 -8.37
C PRO A 214 7.37 -4.40 -8.42
N GLY A 215 7.83 -3.75 -9.49
CA GLY A 215 9.21 -3.27 -9.58
C GLY A 215 9.53 -2.17 -8.57
N LEU A 216 8.55 -1.32 -8.24
CA LEU A 216 8.70 -0.31 -7.18
C LEU A 216 8.62 -0.95 -5.78
N ILE A 217 7.84 -2.02 -5.60
CA ILE A 217 7.86 -2.81 -4.35
C ILE A 217 9.22 -3.49 -4.16
N ASP A 218 9.79 -4.14 -5.19
CA ASP A 218 11.14 -4.71 -5.13
C ASP A 218 12.17 -3.64 -4.74
N ARG A 219 12.09 -2.48 -5.39
CA ARG A 219 12.95 -1.33 -5.10
C ARG A 219 12.82 -0.86 -3.65
N LEU A 220 11.60 -0.77 -3.11
CA LEU A 220 11.36 -0.40 -1.70
C LEU A 220 12.16 -1.29 -0.74
N LEU A 221 12.14 -2.61 -0.97
CA LEU A 221 12.81 -3.59 -0.13
C LEU A 221 14.33 -3.58 -0.35
N ARG A 222 14.77 -3.56 -1.62
CA ARG A 222 16.18 -3.66 -2.03
C ARG A 222 17.00 -2.42 -1.68
N GLU A 223 16.41 -1.22 -1.77
CA GLU A 223 17.08 0.05 -1.44
C GLU A 223 16.81 0.50 0.01
N HIS A 224 16.19 -0.36 0.84
CA HIS A 224 15.89 -0.11 2.25
C HIS A 224 15.11 1.20 2.49
N HIS A 225 14.15 1.50 1.63
CA HIS A 225 13.35 2.70 1.79
C HIS A 225 12.61 2.73 3.15
N PRO A 226 12.49 3.91 3.79
CA PRO A 226 11.83 4.02 5.09
C PRO A 226 10.33 3.76 4.99
N PHE A 227 9.86 2.86 5.85
CA PHE A 227 8.46 2.71 6.22
C PHE A 227 8.09 3.64 7.38
N SER A 228 6.79 3.85 7.56
CA SER A 228 6.23 4.59 8.69
C SER A 228 6.47 3.88 10.02
N ASN A 229 6.69 4.66 11.07
CA ASN A 229 6.85 4.10 12.42
C ASN A 229 5.61 3.32 12.90
N VAL A 230 4.43 3.59 12.32
CA VAL A 230 3.18 2.88 12.64
C VAL A 230 3.25 1.38 12.34
N ILE A 231 4.09 0.93 11.41
CA ILE A 231 4.18 -0.50 11.08
C ILE A 231 5.14 -1.28 11.97
N ILE A 232 5.99 -0.62 12.76
CA ILE A 232 7.05 -1.28 13.54
C ILE A 232 6.47 -2.33 14.48
N ASP A 233 5.49 -1.94 15.29
CA ASP A 233 4.84 -2.85 16.24
C ASP A 233 4.04 -3.91 15.52
N ARG A 234 3.41 -3.57 14.38
CA ARG A 234 2.62 -4.52 13.59
C ARG A 234 3.46 -5.66 13.06
N VAL A 235 4.65 -5.35 12.53
CA VAL A 235 5.59 -6.38 12.03
C VAL A 235 6.03 -7.30 13.17
N LYS A 236 6.34 -6.74 14.35
CA LYS A 236 6.68 -7.54 15.54
C LYS A 236 5.50 -8.39 16.03
N ASN A 237 4.28 -7.85 16.01
CA ASN A 237 3.05 -8.55 16.37
C ASN A 237 2.76 -9.70 15.40
N ILE A 238 2.88 -9.48 14.09
CA ILE A 238 2.76 -10.55 13.08
C ILE A 238 3.78 -11.64 13.38
N HIS A 239 5.06 -11.27 13.55
CA HIS A 239 6.12 -12.24 13.80
C HIS A 239 5.87 -13.06 15.08
N SER A 240 5.38 -12.44 16.15
CA SER A 240 5.12 -13.12 17.44
C SER A 240 3.80 -13.90 17.50
N SER A 241 2.81 -13.54 16.69
CA SER A 241 1.44 -14.13 16.73
C SER A 241 1.04 -14.90 15.48
N ARG A 242 2.00 -15.20 14.59
CA ARG A 242 1.86 -15.94 13.31
C ARG A 242 1.31 -17.37 13.38
N GLY A 243 0.94 -17.86 14.56
CA GLY A 243 0.37 -19.20 14.71
C GLY A 243 -0.93 -19.35 13.89
N ILE A 244 -1.05 -20.48 13.19
CA ILE A 244 -2.26 -20.82 12.42
C ILE A 244 -3.40 -21.10 13.40
N THR A 245 -4.56 -20.49 13.15
CA THR A 245 -5.78 -20.71 13.95
C THR A 245 -6.93 -21.13 13.05
N ALA A 246 -7.91 -21.85 13.59
CA ALA A 246 -9.10 -22.25 12.85
C ALA A 246 -9.87 -21.03 12.29
N ALA A 247 -9.93 -19.95 13.07
CA ALA A 247 -10.56 -18.70 12.65
C ALA A 247 -9.86 -18.07 11.44
N ALA A 248 -8.52 -18.00 11.46
CA ALA A 248 -7.73 -17.48 10.34
C ALA A 248 -7.90 -18.34 9.08
N VAL A 249 -7.86 -19.68 9.21
CA VAL A 249 -8.08 -20.59 8.07
C VAL A 249 -9.48 -20.41 7.47
N ASN A 250 -10.53 -20.32 8.30
CA ASN A 250 -11.89 -20.15 7.82
C ASN A 250 -12.09 -18.78 7.15
N GLY A 251 -11.53 -17.71 7.73
CA GLY A 251 -11.52 -16.38 7.12
C GLY A 251 -10.84 -16.39 5.75
N PHE A 252 -9.63 -16.96 5.68
CA PHE A 252 -8.86 -17.05 4.44
C PHE A 252 -9.57 -17.93 3.38
N ALA A 253 -10.16 -19.05 3.79
CA ALA A 253 -10.90 -19.93 2.89
C ALA A 253 -12.10 -19.23 2.23
N LYS A 254 -12.82 -18.38 2.97
CA LYS A 254 -13.92 -17.56 2.43
C LYS A 254 -13.43 -16.57 1.37
N LYS A 255 -12.26 -15.96 1.59
CA LYS A 255 -11.63 -15.07 0.59
C LYS A 255 -11.23 -15.83 -0.67
N CYS A 256 -10.60 -17.00 -0.53
CA CYS A 256 -10.26 -17.87 -1.65
C CYS A 256 -11.50 -18.29 -2.43
N ALA A 257 -12.58 -18.68 -1.75
CA ALA A 257 -13.83 -19.05 -2.40
C ALA A 257 -14.41 -17.91 -3.23
N ARG A 258 -14.52 -16.71 -2.64
CA ARG A 258 -14.99 -15.50 -3.35
C ARG A 258 -14.13 -15.22 -4.58
N ARG A 259 -12.81 -15.19 -4.43
CA ARG A 259 -11.87 -14.94 -5.54
C ARG A 259 -11.98 -15.98 -6.65
N LEU A 260 -12.27 -17.23 -6.30
CA LEU A 260 -12.44 -18.35 -7.24
C LEU A 260 -13.87 -18.49 -7.80
N GLY A 261 -14.79 -17.58 -7.47
CA GLY A 261 -16.17 -17.59 -7.97
C GLY A 261 -17.04 -18.69 -7.33
N ILE A 262 -16.77 -19.02 -6.07
CA ILE A 262 -17.42 -20.07 -5.30
C ILE A 262 -18.25 -19.44 -4.18
N ASP A 263 -19.42 -20.00 -3.90
CA ASP A 263 -20.21 -19.60 -2.73
C ASP A 263 -19.44 -19.94 -1.44
N PRO A 264 -19.07 -18.94 -0.62
CA PRO A 264 -18.34 -19.16 0.63
C PRO A 264 -19.20 -19.83 1.72
N ASN A 265 -20.52 -19.92 1.55
CA ASN A 265 -21.41 -20.55 2.51
C ASN A 265 -21.13 -22.06 2.63
N GLY A 266 -20.94 -22.54 3.87
CA GLY A 266 -20.70 -23.96 4.14
C GLY A 266 -19.24 -24.41 4.05
N ILE A 267 -18.29 -23.51 3.80
CA ILE A 267 -16.83 -23.80 3.85
C ILE A 267 -16.31 -23.97 5.29
N ASP A 268 -17.16 -23.68 6.29
CA ASP A 268 -16.84 -23.64 7.72
C ASP A 268 -16.65 -25.04 8.37
N GLU A 269 -16.90 -26.14 7.66
CA GLU A 269 -16.83 -27.48 8.23
C GLU A 269 -15.40 -28.06 8.23
N GLY A 270 -14.90 -28.29 9.44
CA GLY A 270 -13.53 -28.61 9.82
C GLY A 270 -12.79 -29.59 8.92
N SER A 271 -11.63 -29.17 8.42
CA SER A 271 -10.59 -30.14 8.07
C SER A 271 -9.99 -30.69 9.36
N GLY A 272 -9.98 -32.01 9.53
CA GLY A 272 -9.14 -32.68 10.53
C GLY A 272 -7.64 -32.56 10.23
N LEU A 273 -7.20 -31.53 9.49
CA LEU A 273 -5.79 -31.22 9.27
C LEU A 273 -5.27 -30.48 10.50
N PRO A 274 -4.06 -30.80 10.97
CA PRO A 274 -3.47 -30.20 12.14
C PRO A 274 -3.22 -28.71 11.83
N LEU A 275 -3.73 -27.88 12.74
CA LEU A 275 -3.45 -26.45 12.74
C LEU A 275 -2.14 -26.14 13.49
N GLU A 276 -1.47 -27.17 14.02
CA GLU A 276 -0.35 -27.01 14.93
C GLU A 276 0.99 -26.92 14.19
N GLY A 277 1.72 -25.85 14.52
CA GLY A 277 3.17 -25.82 14.55
C GLY A 277 3.88 -25.79 13.20
N VAL A 278 3.62 -24.78 12.36
CA VAL A 278 4.60 -24.41 11.33
C VAL A 278 5.95 -24.20 12.04
N GLU A 279 6.93 -25.03 11.69
CA GLU A 279 8.22 -25.02 12.35
C GLU A 279 8.94 -23.67 12.14
N GLU A 280 9.75 -23.24 13.11
CA GLU A 280 10.51 -21.98 13.02
C GLU A 280 11.39 -21.88 11.77
N ARG A 281 11.93 -23.02 11.29
CA ARG A 281 12.69 -23.05 10.03
C ARG A 281 11.83 -22.61 8.84
N ILE A 282 10.55 -22.99 8.82
CA ILE A 282 9.63 -22.64 7.73
C ILE A 282 9.26 -21.17 7.82
N TRP A 283 9.03 -20.65 9.03
CA TRP A 283 8.82 -19.21 9.21
C TRP A 283 10.00 -18.36 8.75
N GLY A 284 11.24 -18.83 8.95
CA GLY A 284 12.44 -18.18 8.43
C GLY A 284 12.49 -18.11 6.90
N LEU A 285 11.84 -19.04 6.20
CA LEU A 285 11.75 -19.06 4.74
C LEU A 285 10.65 -18.17 4.16
N LEU A 286 9.74 -17.65 5.01
CA LEU A 286 8.56 -16.88 4.60
C LEU A 286 8.67 -15.39 4.92
N GLY A 287 9.86 -14.91 5.25
CA GLY A 287 10.11 -13.48 5.43
C GLY A 287 10.12 -12.76 4.08
N LEU A 288 9.38 -11.67 3.96
CA LEU A 288 9.34 -10.83 2.78
C LEU A 288 10.72 -10.24 2.48
N GLY A 289 11.12 -10.28 1.22
CA GLY A 289 12.36 -9.73 0.70
C GLY A 289 12.22 -9.33 -0.78
N PRO A 290 13.31 -8.82 -1.37
CA PRO A 290 13.37 -8.53 -2.79
C PRO A 290 13.03 -9.77 -3.62
N VAL A 291 12.48 -9.54 -4.81
CA VAL A 291 12.08 -10.61 -5.72
C VAL A 291 13.27 -11.50 -6.06
N ASP A 292 13.03 -12.80 -6.01
CA ASP A 292 13.96 -13.91 -6.24
C ASP A 292 15.21 -13.85 -5.34
N SER A 293 15.14 -13.15 -4.20
CA SER A 293 16.21 -13.07 -3.20
C SER A 293 16.23 -14.28 -2.28
N LYS A 294 17.42 -14.72 -1.90
CA LYS A 294 17.63 -15.76 -0.87
C LYS A 294 17.63 -15.20 0.56
N THR A 295 17.38 -13.90 0.73
CA THR A 295 17.34 -13.21 2.02
C THR A 295 16.00 -12.52 2.22
N ALA A 296 15.49 -12.63 3.44
CA ALA A 296 14.39 -11.81 3.90
C ALA A 296 14.94 -10.47 4.39
N GLU A 297 14.23 -9.38 4.12
CA GLU A 297 14.66 -8.05 4.50
C GLU A 297 13.82 -7.51 5.65
N SER A 298 14.49 -6.95 6.66
CA SER A 298 13.79 -6.24 7.72
C SER A 298 13.34 -4.88 7.19
N PRO A 299 12.07 -4.47 7.40
CA PRO A 299 11.65 -3.12 7.11
C PRO A 299 12.50 -2.11 7.88
N HIS A 300 12.85 -1.01 7.21
CA HIS A 300 13.59 0.07 7.83
C HIS A 300 12.66 1.24 8.15
N TYR A 301 12.97 1.98 9.21
CA TYR A 301 12.26 3.20 9.56
C TYR A 301 13.25 4.28 9.96
N TRP A 302 12.87 5.53 9.76
CA TRP A 302 13.75 6.67 10.03
C TRP A 302 13.67 7.11 11.49
N VAL A 303 14.85 7.27 12.11
CA VAL A 303 14.99 7.72 13.50
C VAL A 303 15.93 8.93 13.56
N PRO A 304 15.48 10.09 14.08
CA PRO A 304 16.37 11.23 14.29
C PRO A 304 17.34 10.98 15.45
N TYR A 305 18.60 11.39 15.28
CA TYR A 305 19.58 11.37 16.37
C TYR A 305 19.39 12.54 17.34
N GLN A 306 19.77 12.34 18.60
CA GLN A 306 19.85 13.43 19.57
C GLN A 306 21.02 14.37 19.17
N GLY A 307 20.70 15.65 18.93
CA GLY A 307 21.70 16.64 18.54
C GLY A 307 21.09 17.96 18.06
N PRO A 308 21.91 19.02 17.94
CA PRO A 308 21.47 20.27 17.35
C PRO A 308 21.08 20.06 15.87
N LEU A 309 20.19 20.91 15.37
CA LEU A 309 19.99 21.01 13.92
C LEU A 309 21.26 21.52 13.28
N GLU A 310 21.66 20.91 12.18
CA GLU A 310 22.87 21.25 11.45
C GLU A 310 22.51 22.01 10.17
N GLU A 311 23.47 22.75 9.62
CA GLU A 311 23.33 23.32 8.28
C GLU A 311 23.29 22.19 7.25
N SER A 312 22.42 22.33 6.26
CA SER A 312 22.22 21.30 5.24
C SER A 312 23.46 21.23 4.35
N PRO A 313 24.02 20.03 4.12
CA PRO A 313 25.20 19.86 3.25
C PRO A 313 24.95 20.27 1.79
N LEU A 314 23.68 20.36 1.36
CA LEU A 314 23.29 20.80 0.02
C LEU A 314 22.99 22.31 -0.09
N ASN A 315 22.78 23.01 1.03
CA ASN A 315 22.39 24.43 1.05
C ASN A 315 22.50 24.99 2.48
N GLU A 316 23.44 25.90 2.72
CA GLU A 316 23.71 26.55 4.02
C GLU A 316 22.48 27.28 4.60
N GLU A 317 21.52 27.70 3.77
CA GLU A 317 20.28 28.36 4.21
C GLU A 317 19.22 27.38 4.75
N LYS A 318 19.41 26.07 4.54
CA LYS A 318 18.47 25.03 5.00
C LYS A 318 19.06 24.32 6.21
N LYS A 319 18.20 23.94 7.15
CA LYS A 319 18.61 23.09 8.27
C LYS A 319 18.39 21.62 7.92
N ALA A 320 19.23 20.74 8.41
CA ALA A 320 19.07 19.31 8.32
C ALA A 320 19.09 18.69 9.72
N ARG A 321 18.43 17.55 9.84
CA ARG A 321 18.48 16.70 11.03
C ARG A 321 19.15 15.38 10.65
N ARG A 322 20.24 15.04 11.34
CA ARG A 322 20.85 13.71 11.23
C ARG A 322 19.97 12.65 11.89
N GLY A 323 20.10 11.44 11.38
CA GLY A 323 19.43 10.27 11.92
C GLY A 323 19.93 9.01 11.22
N GLY A 324 19.26 7.90 11.52
CA GLY A 324 19.55 6.60 10.92
C GLY A 324 18.28 5.94 10.38
N LEU A 325 18.41 5.20 9.29
CA LEU A 325 17.47 4.13 8.98
C LEU A 325 17.79 2.94 9.87
N ARG A 326 16.81 2.54 10.67
CA ARG A 326 16.93 1.45 11.62
C ARG A 326 16.08 0.27 11.17
N PRO A 327 16.62 -0.96 11.14
CA PRO A 327 15.81 -2.14 10.87
C PRO A 327 14.88 -2.42 12.05
N VAL A 328 13.67 -2.92 11.76
CA VAL A 328 12.75 -3.42 12.81
C VAL A 328 13.34 -4.63 13.56
N GLY A 329 14.29 -5.34 12.94
CA GLY A 329 15.01 -6.50 13.50
C GLY A 329 14.36 -7.85 13.19
N VAL A 330 13.18 -7.84 12.55
CA VAL A 330 12.49 -9.04 12.03
C VAL A 330 11.85 -8.71 10.68
N PRO A 331 11.77 -9.67 9.74
CA PRO A 331 11.12 -9.45 8.45
C PRO A 331 9.59 -9.46 8.59
N ILE A 332 8.90 -8.93 7.58
CA ILE A 332 7.45 -9.10 7.43
C ILE A 332 7.20 -10.57 7.06
N VAL A 333 6.52 -11.33 7.92
CA VAL A 333 6.25 -12.75 7.63
C VAL A 333 5.00 -12.89 6.76
N MET A 334 5.11 -13.63 5.67
CA MET A 334 4.04 -13.97 4.72
C MET A 334 3.15 -15.07 5.29
N ALA A 335 2.43 -14.74 6.38
CA ALA A 335 1.66 -15.69 7.19
C ALA A 335 0.49 -16.37 6.47
N HIS A 336 0.05 -15.82 5.34
CA HIS A 336 -0.98 -16.43 4.51
C HIS A 336 -0.49 -17.66 3.74
N ILE A 337 0.81 -17.85 3.50
CA ILE A 337 1.31 -19.00 2.71
C ILE A 337 0.97 -20.34 3.39
N PRO A 338 1.24 -20.54 4.70
CA PRO A 338 0.80 -21.74 5.39
C PRO A 338 -0.73 -21.92 5.41
N LEU A 339 -1.49 -20.82 5.58
CA LEU A 339 -2.96 -20.85 5.49
C LEU A 339 -3.41 -21.33 4.10
N ALA A 340 -2.75 -20.85 3.05
CA ALA A 340 -3.05 -21.18 1.67
C ALA A 340 -2.83 -22.66 1.37
N TYR A 341 -1.79 -23.30 1.91
CA TYR A 341 -1.62 -24.75 1.78
C TYR A 341 -2.77 -25.53 2.43
N VAL A 342 -3.18 -25.15 3.65
CA VAL A 342 -4.33 -25.76 4.34
C VAL A 342 -5.59 -25.60 3.50
N VAL A 343 -5.85 -24.41 2.97
CA VAL A 343 -7.03 -24.13 2.14
C VAL A 343 -6.96 -24.87 0.80
N ALA A 344 -5.82 -24.87 0.11
CA ALA A 344 -5.64 -25.62 -1.13
C ALA A 344 -5.92 -27.12 -0.94
N GLN A 345 -5.43 -27.69 0.16
CA GLN A 345 -5.69 -29.08 0.53
C GLN A 345 -7.16 -29.33 0.81
N ARG A 346 -7.86 -28.43 1.51
CA ARG A 346 -9.33 -28.53 1.71
C ARG A 346 -10.08 -28.57 0.40
N PHE A 347 -9.71 -27.72 -0.55
CA PHE A 347 -10.31 -27.70 -1.88
C PHE A 347 -9.98 -29.00 -2.65
N PHE A 348 -8.77 -29.52 -2.49
CA PHE A 348 -8.34 -30.78 -3.08
C PHE A 348 -9.10 -32.00 -2.53
N ASP A 349 -9.46 -32.00 -1.24
CA ASP A 349 -10.10 -33.14 -0.57
C ASP A 349 -11.63 -33.05 -0.59
N SER A 350 -12.19 -31.95 -0.08
CA SER A 350 -13.62 -31.83 0.22
C SER A 350 -14.45 -31.42 -1.00
N TRP A 351 -13.83 -30.76 -1.97
CA TRP A 351 -14.53 -30.17 -3.13
C TRP A 351 -14.39 -31.01 -4.40
N ARG A 352 -14.08 -32.30 -4.29
CA ARG A 352 -14.02 -33.26 -5.42
C ARG A 352 -15.37 -33.54 -6.11
N VAL A 353 -16.36 -32.68 -5.91
CA VAL A 353 -17.75 -32.85 -6.33
C VAL A 353 -18.02 -32.36 -7.75
N ASP A 354 -17.15 -31.51 -8.31
CA ASP A 354 -17.28 -31.01 -9.70
C ASP A 354 -15.99 -31.19 -10.51
N ALA A 355 -16.06 -31.08 -11.83
CA ALA A 355 -14.88 -31.29 -12.69
C ALA A 355 -13.77 -30.24 -12.55
N THR A 356 -13.98 -29.17 -11.77
CA THR A 356 -13.10 -27.99 -11.69
C THR A 356 -12.26 -27.92 -10.41
N TRP A 357 -12.46 -28.83 -9.46
CA TRP A 357 -11.76 -28.84 -8.17
C TRP A 357 -10.24 -28.79 -8.29
N ARG A 358 -9.67 -29.50 -9.29
CA ARG A 358 -8.23 -29.49 -9.56
C ARG A 358 -7.74 -28.11 -9.98
N ASN A 359 -8.50 -27.43 -10.84
CA ASN A 359 -8.13 -26.11 -11.33
C ASN A 359 -8.14 -25.07 -10.20
N ARG A 360 -9.11 -25.18 -9.28
CA ARG A 360 -9.24 -24.29 -8.11
C ARG A 360 -8.07 -24.49 -7.12
N ALA A 361 -7.79 -25.73 -6.74
CA ALA A 361 -6.67 -26.04 -5.84
C ALA A 361 -5.33 -25.66 -6.48
N LYS A 362 -5.15 -25.96 -7.77
CA LYS A 362 -3.96 -25.56 -8.53
C LYS A 362 -3.81 -24.04 -8.56
N LYS A 363 -4.88 -23.28 -8.76
CA LYS A 363 -4.79 -21.81 -8.77
C LYS A 363 -4.28 -21.23 -7.45
N ILE A 364 -4.63 -21.83 -6.32
CA ILE A 364 -4.09 -21.44 -5.02
C ILE A 364 -2.59 -21.76 -4.93
N LEU A 365 -2.17 -22.92 -5.44
CA LEU A 365 -0.75 -23.25 -5.55
C LEU A 365 0.00 -22.27 -6.46
N ASP A 366 -0.58 -21.85 -7.58
CA ASP A 366 0.04 -20.84 -8.46
C ASP A 366 0.24 -19.52 -7.71
N TRP A 367 -0.74 -19.07 -6.91
CA TRP A 367 -0.58 -17.86 -6.07
C TRP A 367 0.48 -18.02 -4.97
N ILE A 368 0.60 -19.20 -4.37
CA ILE A 368 1.69 -19.49 -3.42
C ILE A 368 3.04 -19.37 -4.11
N GLU A 369 3.17 -19.93 -5.31
CA GLU A 369 4.42 -19.89 -6.08
C GLU A 369 4.79 -18.45 -6.48
N GLU A 370 3.82 -17.65 -6.93
CA GLU A 370 4.03 -16.23 -7.23
C GLU A 370 4.53 -15.46 -6.00
N ASP A 371 3.97 -15.72 -4.81
CA ASP A 371 4.38 -15.04 -3.58
C ASP A 371 5.70 -15.54 -2.99
N LEU A 372 6.04 -16.82 -3.20
CA LEU A 372 7.34 -17.36 -2.78
C LEU A 372 8.50 -16.70 -3.51
N ARG A 373 8.27 -16.07 -4.67
CA ARG A 373 9.29 -15.22 -5.32
C ARG A 373 9.71 -14.04 -4.44
N TRP A 374 8.88 -13.61 -3.50
CA TRP A 374 9.22 -12.54 -2.55
C TRP A 374 9.83 -13.07 -1.25
N CYS A 375 10.14 -14.37 -1.18
CA CYS A 375 10.58 -15.04 0.03
C CYS A 375 11.90 -15.80 -0.23
N PRO A 376 12.70 -16.07 0.81
CA PRO A 376 13.86 -16.95 0.70
C PRO A 376 13.54 -18.39 0.32
N GLY A 377 12.36 -18.88 0.70
CA GLY A 377 11.97 -20.28 0.53
C GLY A 377 11.66 -20.68 -0.90
N GLU A 378 12.18 -21.83 -1.33
CA GLU A 378 11.83 -22.39 -2.62
C GLU A 378 10.51 -23.16 -2.58
N VAL A 379 9.77 -23.16 -3.69
CA VAL A 379 8.53 -23.94 -3.86
C VAL A 379 8.73 -25.40 -3.45
N SER A 380 9.85 -26.01 -3.87
CA SER A 380 10.16 -27.42 -3.56
C SER A 380 10.35 -27.69 -2.07
N GLU A 381 10.82 -26.71 -1.30
CA GLU A 381 11.04 -26.83 0.15
C GLU A 381 9.72 -26.75 0.89
N LEU A 382 8.86 -25.81 0.51
CA LEU A 382 7.53 -25.66 1.09
C LEU A 382 6.61 -26.83 0.72
N ASP A 383 6.72 -27.36 -0.49
CA ASP A 383 5.98 -28.55 -0.90
C ASP A 383 6.39 -29.78 -0.09
N ARG A 384 7.70 -30.00 0.10
CA ARG A 384 8.21 -31.09 0.95
C ARG A 384 7.76 -30.94 2.40
N TRP A 385 7.73 -29.72 2.92
CA TRP A 385 7.20 -29.45 4.25
C TRP A 385 5.71 -29.83 4.34
N TRP A 386 4.90 -29.39 3.39
CA TRP A 386 3.48 -29.72 3.36
C TRP A 386 3.22 -31.22 3.20
N GLU A 387 3.94 -31.88 2.29
CA GLU A 387 3.88 -33.32 2.09
C GLU A 387 4.25 -34.09 3.37
N GLY A 388 5.20 -33.61 4.15
CA GLY A 388 5.54 -34.13 5.46
C GLY A 388 4.37 -34.08 6.43
N ILE A 389 3.65 -32.95 6.49
CA ILE A 389 2.42 -32.81 7.30
C ILE A 389 1.36 -33.82 6.84
N ILE A 390 1.12 -33.93 5.53
CA ILE A 390 0.13 -34.87 5.00
C ILE A 390 0.50 -36.32 5.30
N ALA A 391 1.78 -36.68 5.16
CA ALA A 391 2.26 -38.02 5.48
C ALA A 391 2.12 -38.35 6.97
N GLN A 392 2.38 -37.39 7.86
CA GLN A 392 2.19 -37.58 9.29
C GLN A 392 0.71 -37.85 9.65
N GLU A 393 -0.22 -37.16 9.00
CA GLU A 393 -1.66 -37.27 9.27
C GLU A 393 -2.32 -38.47 8.60
N ARG A 394 -1.88 -38.84 7.40
CA ARG A 394 -2.55 -39.84 6.54
C ARG A 394 -1.75 -41.13 6.34
N GLY A 395 -0.51 -41.19 6.80
CA GLY A 395 0.41 -42.31 6.62
C GLY A 395 1.20 -42.30 5.29
N ASP A 396 0.82 -41.45 4.33
CA ASP A 396 1.60 -41.19 3.12
C ASP A 396 1.37 -39.76 2.57
N ALA A 397 2.27 -39.30 1.71
CA ALA A 397 2.13 -38.01 1.02
C ALA A 397 1.20 -38.10 -0.20
N SER A 398 0.50 -39.22 -0.42
CA SER A 398 -0.16 -39.49 -1.69
C SER A 398 -1.41 -38.66 -1.94
N GLY A 399 -2.04 -38.22 -0.85
CA GLY A 399 -3.15 -37.30 -0.84
C GLY A 399 -2.76 -35.82 -0.83
N SER A 400 -1.48 -35.45 -1.00
CA SER A 400 -1.05 -34.05 -0.98
C SER A 400 -1.53 -33.29 -2.23
N VAL A 401 -2.02 -32.07 -2.02
CA VAL A 401 -2.41 -31.13 -3.08
C VAL A 401 -1.23 -30.73 -3.97
N THR A 402 0.00 -30.77 -3.46
CA THR A 402 1.24 -30.42 -4.19
C THR A 402 1.43 -31.24 -5.47
N ARG A 403 0.83 -32.43 -5.54
CA ARG A 403 0.81 -33.29 -6.75
C ARG A 403 0.11 -32.68 -7.97
N LEU A 404 -0.57 -31.55 -7.81
CA LEU A 404 -1.16 -30.80 -8.91
C LEU A 404 -0.16 -29.90 -9.64
N ARG A 405 1.06 -29.73 -9.12
CA ARG A 405 2.15 -29.01 -9.79
C ARG A 405 2.91 -29.89 -10.77
#